data_AF-A0A7Y8IDS1-F1
#
_entry.id   AF-A0A7Y8IDS1-F1
#
_cell.length_a   1.000
_cell.length_b   1.000
_cell.length_c   1.000
_cell.angle_alpha   90.00
_cell.angle_beta   90.00
_cell.angle_gamma   90.00
#
_symmetry.space_group_name_H-M   'P 1'
#
loop_
_entity.id
_entity.type
_entity.pdbx_description
1 polymer ?
#
loop_
_entity_poly.entity_id
_entity_poly.type
_entity_poly.pdbx_seq_one_letter_code
_entity_poly.pdbx_strand_id
1 'polypeptide(L)' 'MEKKLPFPCPVCGRKTDHPIEGLREGATLTCPFCKLTLTLHGHMWKDVQREIRKLKEGGRARS' A
#
# COMPACT_ATOMS: atom_id res chain seq x y z
N MET A 1 -17.21 3.43 -1.69
CA MET A 1 -16.31 2.62 -2.55
C MET A 1 -14.94 2.64 -1.89
N GLU A 2 -14.59 1.56 -1.21
CA GLU A 2 -13.34 1.44 -0.46
C GLU A 2 -12.16 1.50 -1.43
N LYS A 3 -11.35 2.56 -1.35
CA LYS A 3 -10.17 2.69 -2.21
C LYS A 3 -9.10 1.73 -1.69
N LYS A 4 -8.65 0.81 -2.55
CA LYS A 4 -7.60 -0.15 -2.25
C LYS A 4 -6.31 0.26 -2.96
N LEU A 5 -5.18 0.03 -2.30
CA LEU A 5 -3.86 0.29 -2.85
C LEU A 5 -3.13 -1.05 -3.03
N PRO A 6 -2.69 -1.38 -4.26
CA PRO A 6 -1.92 -2.59 -4.50
C PRO A 6 -0.50 -2.40 -3.95
N PHE A 7 -0.23 -2.97 -2.79
CA PHE A 7 1.08 -2.94 -2.15
C PHE A 7 1.87 -4.21 -2.50
N PRO A 8 3.00 -4.11 -3.23
CA PRO A 8 3.85 -5.27 -3.48
C PRO A 8 4.60 -5.67 -2.21
N CYS A 9 4.53 -6.94 -1.83
CA CYS A 9 5.33 -7.45 -0.72
C CYS A 9 6.82 -7.45 -1.12
N PRO A 10 7.72 -6.81 -0.36
CA PRO A 10 9.15 -6.74 -0.68
C PRO A 10 9.86 -8.11 -0.60
N VAL A 11 9.24 -9.10 0.04
CA VAL A 11 9.83 -10.44 0.19
C VAL A 11 9.40 -11.40 -0.91
N CYS A 12 8.11 -11.42 -1.27
CA CYS A 12 7.59 -12.37 -2.26
C CYS A 12 7.18 -11.74 -3.60
N GLY A 13 7.26 -10.42 -3.72
CA GLY A 13 6.89 -9.66 -4.92
C GLY A 13 5.39 -9.63 -5.25
N ARG A 14 4.55 -10.37 -4.51
CA ARG A 14 3.11 -10.42 -4.77
C ARG A 14 2.44 -9.13 -4.32
N LYS A 15 1.61 -8.58 -5.21
CA LYS A 15 0.78 -7.40 -4.92
C LYS A 15 -0.44 -7.83 -4.11
N THR A 16 -0.68 -7.12 -3.02
CA THR A 16 -1.84 -7.33 -2.16
C THR A 16 -2.61 -6.02 -2.08
N ASP A 17 -3.91 -6.06 -2.35
CA ASP A 17 -4.78 -4.89 -2.26
C ASP A 17 -5.12 -4.62 -0.79
N HIS A 18 -4.53 -3.56 -0.23
CA HIS A 18 -4.83 -3.11 1.13
C HIS A 18 -5.78 -1.91 1.12
N PRO A 19 -6.79 -1.86 2.00
CA PRO A 19 -7.66 -0.70 2.11
C PRO A 19 -6.86 0.52 2.56
N ILE A 20 -7.03 1.66 1.89
CA ILE A 20 -6.29 2.90 2.19
C ILE A 20 -6.56 3.37 3.62
N GLU A 21 -7.74 3.11 4.16
CA GLU A 21 -8.11 3.45 5.55
C GLU A 21 -7.23 2.72 6.59
N GLY A 22 -6.72 1.53 6.25
CA GLY A 22 -5.79 0.77 7.09
C GLY A 22 -4.32 1.13 6.87
N LEU A 23 -3.98 1.86 5.80
CA LEU A 23 -2.62 2.30 5.50
C LEU A 23 -2.35 3.62 6.21
N ARG A 24 -1.77 3.55 7.42
CA ARG A 24 -1.33 4.68 8.22
C ARG A 24 0.06 4.44 8.80
N GLU A 25 0.72 5.47 9.31
CA GLU A 25 1.97 5.29 10.04
C GLU A 25 1.74 4.39 11.28
N GLY A 26 2.65 3.44 11.49
CA GLY A 26 2.52 2.38 12.49
C GLY A 26 1.58 1.25 12.10
N ALA A 27 0.95 1.27 10.92
CA ALA A 27 0.05 0.19 10.51
C ALA A 27 0.83 -1.08 10.20
N THR A 28 0.28 -2.19 10.66
CA THR A 28 0.81 -3.53 10.43
C THR A 28 0.15 -4.15 9.21
N LEU A 29 0.93 -4.47 8.19
CA LEU A 29 0.54 -5.13 6.96
C LEU A 29 1.03 -6.57 6.96
N THR A 30 0.11 -7.52 6.99
CA THR A 30 0.43 -8.93 6.83
C THR A 30 0.20 -9.35 5.39
N CYS A 31 1.24 -9.87 4.74
CA CYS A 31 1.12 -10.45 3.42
C CYS A 31 0.43 -11.82 3.51
N PRO A 32 -0.69 -12.07 2.82
CA PRO A 32 -1.40 -13.35 2.91
C PRO A 32 -0.63 -14.51 2.25
N PHE A 33 0.38 -14.21 1.43
CA PHE A 33 1.13 -15.22 0.68
C PHE A 33 2.34 -15.75 1.44
N CYS A 34 3.22 -14.86 1.90
CA CYS A 34 4.42 -15.25 2.65
C CYS A 34 4.23 -15.12 4.17
N LYS A 35 3.07 -14.66 4.64
CA LYS A 35 2.73 -14.41 6.06
C LYS A 35 3.68 -13.42 6.74
N LEU A 36 4.40 -12.62 5.96
CA LEU A 36 5.27 -11.58 6.46
C LEU A 36 4.44 -10.44 7.03
N THR A 37 4.78 -10.04 8.25
CA THR A 37 4.19 -8.90 8.94
C THR A 37 5.16 -7.73 8.85
N LEU A 38 4.74 -6.65 8.20
CA LEU A 38 5.51 -5.42 8.00
C LEU A 38 4.83 -4.29 8.74
N THR A 39 5.59 -3.39 9.34
CA THR A 39 5.05 -2.17 9.94
C THR A 39 5.42 -0.98 9.09
N LEU A 40 4.44 -0.17 8.69
CA LEU A 40 4.66 1.06 7.95
C LEU A 40 5.27 2.12 8.88
N HIS A 41 6.54 2.48 8.67
CA HIS A 41 7.19 3.56 9.42
C HIS A 41 8.02 4.46 8.50
N GLY A 42 8.09 5.75 8.84
CA GLY A 42 9.06 6.71 8.30
C GLY A 42 9.04 6.80 6.78
N HIS A 43 10.17 6.47 6.15
CA HIS A 43 10.35 6.56 4.68
C HIS A 43 9.34 5.69 3.92
N MET A 44 9.05 4.49 4.42
CA MET A 44 8.12 3.56 3.76
C MET A 44 6.69 4.13 3.74
N TRP A 45 6.30 4.82 4.80
CA TRP A 45 4.99 5.49 4.88
C TRP A 45 4.89 6.67 3.91
N LYS A 46 5.95 7.50 3.77
CA LYS A 46 5.96 8.61 2.81
C LYS A 46 5.77 8.15 1.36
N ASP A 47 6.37 7.02 0.98
CA ASP A 47 6.16 6.42 -0.34
C ASP A 47 4.72 5.93 -0.52
N VAL A 48 4.16 5.24 0.47
CA VAL A 48 2.74 4.84 0.44
C VAL A 48 1.82 6.05 0.34
N GLN A 49 2.07 7.14 1.09
CA GLN A 49 1.30 8.37 0.97
C GLN A 49 1.35 8.97 -0.43
N ARG A 50 2.52 8.95 -1.08
CA ARG A 50 2.69 9.42 -2.46
C ARG A 50 1.84 8.61 -3.42
N GLU A 51 1.83 7.29 -3.30
CA GLU A 51 1.00 6.41 -4.13
C GLU A 51 -0.50 6.57 -3.84
N ILE A 52 -0.91 6.70 -2.57
CA ILE A 52 -2.29 7.05 -2.19
C ILE A 52 -2.70 8.36 -2.84
N ARG A 53 -1.82 9.37 -2.81
CA ARG A 53 -2.08 10.69 -3.40
C ARG A 53 -2.24 10.59 -4.92
N LYS A 54 -1.36 9.85 -5.61
CA LYS A 54 -1.51 9.58 -7.06
C LYS A 54 -2.84 8.89 -7.37
N LEU A 55 -3.25 7.89 -6.58
CA LEU A 55 -4.55 7.21 -6.74
C LEU A 55 -5.74 8.13 -6.47
N LYS A 56 -5.60 9.13 -5.58
CA LYS A 56 -6.66 10.11 -5.28
C LYS A 56 -6.74 11.23 -6.32
N GLU A 57 -5.61 11.73 -6.82
CA GLU A 57 -5.55 12.82 -7.81
C GLU A 57 -5.64 12.35 -9.27
N GLY A 58 -5.29 11.10 -9.59
CA GLY A 58 -4.90 10.71 -10.95
C GLY A 58 -5.48 9.40 -11.47
N GLY A 59 -6.80 9.25 -11.48
CA GLY A 59 -7.48 8.28 -12.36
C GLY A 59 -7.34 8.58 -13.87
N ARG A 60 -6.23 9.19 -14.32
CA ARG A 60 -6.01 9.57 -15.72
C ARG A 60 -4.53 9.55 -16.08
N ALA A 61 -4.03 8.38 -16.43
CA ALA A 61 -2.94 8.20 -17.39
C ALA A 61 -2.97 6.75 -17.90
N ARG A 62 -4.04 6.40 -18.63
CA ARG A 62 -3.89 5.47 -19.74
C ARG A 62 -3.41 6.32 -20.91
N SER A 63 -2.22 6.04 -21.40
CA SER A 63 -1.87 6.07 -22.83
C SER A 63 -0.52 5.41 -22.99
#